data_AF-A0A7Y4MPS5-F1
#
_entry.id   AF-A0A7Y4MPS5-F1
#
_cell.length_a   1.000
_cell.length_b   1.000
_cell.length_c   1.000
_cell.angle_alpha   90.00
_cell.angle_beta   90.00
_cell.angle_gamma   90.00
#
_symmetry.space_group_name_H-M   'P 1'
#
loop_
_entity.id
_entity.type
_entity.pdbx_description
1 polymer ?
#
loop_
_entity_poly.entity_id
_entity_poly.type
_entity_poly.pdbx_seq_one_letter_code
_entity_poly.pdbx_strand_id
1 'polypeptide(L)'
;MSGGLVGPALLRVLQQFMAETAARWVLRGTVESLRLSMDTVSAADLPRIIEALEPATRHFVDPSLRPRMMAQLRAQLAPSAGPEGTATSPSAEVRATTYLVRTEADASHARLAARMLCEALGGRGYECQKVATAVSELARNQISYAGGGTIQLAPQLAPKRLLRVSAEDSGQGIPDLERVLSGTYKSKTGMGLGLLGVKQLADRFDVRTGPKGTQVDFELWL
;
A
#
# COMPACT_ATOMS: atom_id res chain seq x y z
N MET A 1 31.79 -12.50 -10.63
CA MET A 1 31.40 -11.09 -10.77
C MET A 1 29.98 -10.96 -10.25
N SER A 2 29.80 -10.60 -8.98
CA SER A 2 28.51 -10.78 -8.26
C SER A 2 28.01 -9.51 -7.57
N GLY A 3 28.52 -8.32 -7.95
CA GLY A 3 28.28 -7.05 -7.26
C GLY A 3 26.93 -6.35 -7.52
N GLY A 4 26.05 -6.90 -8.36
CA GLY A 4 24.85 -6.16 -8.81
C GLY A 4 23.57 -6.33 -7.99
N LEU A 5 23.48 -7.32 -7.09
CA LEU A 5 22.19 -7.75 -6.50
C LEU A 5 21.92 -7.22 -5.09
N VAL A 6 22.92 -6.62 -4.44
CA VAL A 6 22.88 -6.31 -3.01
C VAL A 6 22.15 -4.99 -2.71
N GLY A 7 22.47 -3.92 -3.46
CA GLY A 7 21.82 -2.62 -3.33
C GLY A 7 20.29 -2.66 -3.49
N PRO A 8 19.75 -3.33 -4.54
CA PRO A 8 18.31 -3.49 -4.72
C PRO A 8 17.62 -4.31 -3.63
N ALA A 9 18.32 -5.25 -2.99
CA ALA A 9 17.77 -6.03 -1.88
C ALA A 9 17.60 -5.19 -0.61
N LEU A 10 18.62 -4.42 -0.24
CA LEU A 10 18.55 -3.49 0.89
C LEU A 10 17.50 -2.40 0.67
N LEU A 11 17.46 -1.84 -0.54
CA LEU A 11 16.49 -0.82 -0.90
C LEU A 11 15.04 -1.33 -0.74
N ARG A 12 14.76 -2.56 -1.18
CA ARG A 12 13.44 -3.20 -1.03
C ARG A 12 13.04 -3.39 0.44
N VAL A 13 13.98 -3.68 1.33
CA VAL A 13 13.67 -3.80 2.76
C VAL A 13 13.37 -2.42 3.35
N LEU A 14 14.18 -1.40 3.06
CA LEU A 14 13.94 -0.03 3.55
C LEU A 14 12.62 0.54 3.04
N GLN A 15 12.26 0.28 1.79
CA GLN A 15 10.98 0.71 1.19
C GLN A 15 9.74 0.12 1.88
N GLN A 16 9.87 -0.94 2.67
CA GLN A 16 8.75 -1.46 3.49
C GLN A 16 8.46 -0.59 4.72
N PHE A 17 9.40 0.27 5.13
CA PHE A 17 9.29 1.07 6.35
C PHE A 17 9.34 2.58 6.11
N MET A 18 9.77 3.03 4.93
CA MET A 18 9.84 4.44 4.58
C MET A 18 9.61 4.66 3.08
N ALA A 19 9.28 5.90 2.71
CA ALA A 19 9.11 6.29 1.31
C ALA A 19 10.38 6.02 0.49
N GLU A 20 10.23 5.70 -0.79
CA GLU A 20 11.35 5.32 -1.67
C GLU A 20 12.45 6.39 -1.75
N THR A 21 12.09 7.68 -1.73
CA THR A 21 13.04 8.78 -1.71
C THR A 21 13.88 8.81 -0.43
N ALA A 22 13.26 8.58 0.73
CA ALA A 22 13.95 8.45 2.00
C ALA A 22 14.82 7.19 2.03
N ALA A 23 14.31 6.05 1.55
CA ALA A 23 15.06 4.80 1.46
C ALA A 23 16.31 4.94 0.59
N ARG A 24 16.18 5.58 -0.58
CA ARG A 24 17.32 5.87 -1.47
C ARG A 24 18.30 6.84 -0.84
N TRP A 25 17.82 7.90 -0.18
CA TRP A 25 18.67 8.89 0.48
C TRP A 25 19.47 8.27 1.64
N VAL A 26 18.81 7.52 2.52
CA VAL A 26 19.43 6.82 3.65
C VAL A 26 20.44 5.80 3.15
N LEU A 27 20.06 4.94 2.19
CA LEU A 27 20.96 3.93 1.66
C LEU A 27 22.19 4.53 0.99
N ARG A 28 21.99 5.54 0.13
CA ARG A 28 23.09 6.24 -0.55
C ARG A 28 24.01 6.93 0.45
N GLY A 29 23.46 7.69 1.40
CA GLY A 29 24.23 8.38 2.43
C GLY A 29 25.01 7.40 3.31
N THR A 30 24.42 6.25 3.67
CA THR A 30 25.11 5.20 4.41
C THR A 30 26.27 4.60 3.60
N VAL A 31 26.03 4.24 2.34
CA VAL A 31 27.08 3.67 1.46
C VAL A 31 28.23 4.67 1.23
N GLU A 32 27.90 5.93 0.96
CA GLU A 32 28.90 7.00 0.78
C GLU A 32 29.69 7.25 2.07
N SER A 33 29.04 7.25 3.24
CA SER A 33 29.72 7.42 4.55
C SER A 33 30.72 6.29 4.87
N LEU A 34 30.47 5.09 4.34
CA LEU A 34 31.35 3.93 4.47
C LEU A 34 32.47 3.92 3.42
N ARG A 35 32.58 4.98 2.59
CA ARG A 35 33.50 5.09 1.45
C ARG A 35 33.33 3.95 0.43
N LEU A 36 32.10 3.46 0.29
CA LEU A 36 31.72 2.44 -0.68
C LEU A 36 31.03 3.12 -1.88
N SER A 37 31.05 2.45 -3.03
CA SER A 37 30.24 2.85 -4.19
C SER A 37 29.03 1.94 -4.31
N MET A 38 27.87 2.51 -4.65
CA MET A 38 26.62 1.78 -4.90
C MET A 38 26.78 0.70 -5.98
N ASP A 39 27.67 0.92 -6.94
CA ASP A 39 27.91 0.00 -8.07
C ASP A 39 28.86 -1.15 -7.71
N THR A 40 29.60 -1.02 -6.60
CA THR A 40 30.62 -1.99 -6.18
C THR A 40 30.27 -2.71 -4.87
N VAL A 41 29.09 -2.45 -4.30
CA VAL A 41 28.66 -3.08 -3.04
C VAL A 41 28.61 -4.60 -3.20
N SER A 42 29.38 -5.30 -2.37
CA SER A 42 29.40 -6.76 -2.35
C SER A 42 28.64 -7.32 -1.14
N ALA A 43 28.39 -8.62 -1.15
CA ALA A 43 27.80 -9.29 0.01
C ALA A 43 28.70 -9.20 1.27
N ALA A 44 30.01 -9.02 1.11
CA ALA A 44 30.94 -8.84 2.23
C ALA A 44 30.77 -7.48 2.93
N ASP A 45 30.20 -6.49 2.26
CA ASP A 45 29.99 -5.14 2.79
C ASP A 45 28.66 -5.01 3.55
N LEU A 46 27.74 -5.97 3.36
CA LEU A 46 26.39 -5.97 3.93
C LEU A 46 26.35 -5.79 5.46
N PRO A 47 27.17 -6.50 6.28
CA PRO A 47 27.10 -6.34 7.73
C PRO A 47 27.36 -4.89 8.16
N ARG A 48 28.37 -4.26 7.55
CA ARG A 48 28.78 -2.87 7.84
C ARG A 48 27.71 -1.87 7.39
N ILE A 49 27.10 -2.10 6.24
CA ILE A 49 26.00 -1.27 5.73
C ILE A 49 24.78 -1.37 6.65
N ILE A 50 24.40 -2.58 7.05
CA ILE A 50 23.23 -2.80 7.91
C ILE A 50 23.40 -2.15 9.28
N GLU A 51 24.59 -2.24 9.89
CA GLU A 51 24.89 -1.54 11.15
C GLU A 51 24.80 -0.02 11.00
N ALA A 52 25.29 0.53 9.90
CA ALA A 52 25.25 1.97 9.63
C ALA A 52 23.85 2.48 9.22
N LEU A 53 22.96 1.60 8.74
CA LEU A 53 21.56 1.93 8.46
C LEU A 53 20.74 2.13 9.74
N GLU A 54 21.08 1.46 10.84
CA GLU A 54 20.32 1.56 12.09
C GLU A 54 20.22 3.00 12.64
N PRO A 55 21.30 3.78 12.80
CA PRO A 55 21.19 5.19 13.20
C PRO A 55 20.58 6.07 12.09
N ALA A 56 20.87 5.78 10.82
CA ALA A 56 20.44 6.60 9.69
C ALA A 56 18.92 6.56 9.45
N THR A 57 18.27 5.47 9.85
CA THR A 57 16.82 5.26 9.72
C THR A 57 16.01 5.81 10.89
N ARG A 58 16.64 6.26 11.99
CA ARG A 58 15.93 6.65 13.24
C ARG A 58 14.94 7.80 13.07
N HIS A 59 15.19 8.71 12.14
CA HIS A 59 14.34 9.87 11.87
C HIS A 59 13.22 9.56 10.85
N PHE A 60 13.28 8.37 10.23
CA PHE A 60 12.39 7.99 9.13
C PHE A 60 11.47 6.82 9.49
N VAL A 61 11.80 6.06 10.54
CA VAL A 61 11.07 4.85 10.94
C VAL A 61 10.62 4.96 12.38
N ASP A 62 9.35 4.67 12.60
CA ASP A 62 8.75 4.63 13.94
C ASP A 62 9.56 3.72 14.89
N PRO A 63 9.83 4.16 16.14
CA PRO A 63 10.61 3.39 17.11
C PRO A 63 10.16 1.94 17.31
N SER A 64 8.85 1.66 17.23
CA SER A 64 8.26 0.33 17.40
C SER A 64 8.53 -0.60 16.21
N LEU A 65 8.75 -0.05 15.02
CA LEU A 65 8.97 -0.81 13.78
C LEU A 65 10.45 -1.09 13.50
N ARG A 66 11.37 -0.32 14.11
CA ARG A 66 12.82 -0.47 13.93
C ARG A 66 13.35 -1.88 14.21
N PRO A 67 12.97 -2.58 15.30
CA PRO A 67 13.45 -3.94 15.55
C PRO A 67 13.11 -4.91 14.42
N ARG A 68 11.90 -4.77 13.84
CA ARG A 68 11.43 -5.59 12.72
C ARG A 68 12.18 -5.27 11.42
N MET A 69 12.42 -4.00 11.13
CA MET A 69 13.23 -3.58 9.99
C MET A 69 14.66 -4.13 10.10
N MET A 70 15.29 -3.98 11.27
CA MET A 70 16.65 -4.49 11.48
C MET A 70 16.73 -6.01 11.38
N ALA A 71 15.71 -6.73 11.85
CA ALA A 71 15.62 -8.18 11.67
C ALA A 71 15.52 -8.57 10.18
N GLN A 72 14.74 -7.85 9.37
CA GLN A 72 14.63 -8.11 7.93
C GLN A 72 15.88 -7.73 7.14
N LEU A 73 16.56 -6.65 7.51
CA LEU A 73 17.86 -6.29 6.94
C LEU A 73 18.91 -7.37 7.26
N ARG A 74 18.96 -7.84 8.50
CA ARG A 74 19.86 -8.94 8.92
C ARG A 74 19.51 -10.28 8.26
N ALA A 75 18.24 -10.54 7.94
CA ALA A 75 17.86 -11.73 7.19
C ALA A 75 18.47 -11.77 5.77
N GLN A 76 18.88 -10.61 5.20
CA GLN A 76 19.64 -10.57 3.94
C GLN A 76 21.09 -11.06 4.09
N LEU A 77 21.60 -11.21 5.32
CA LEU A 77 22.93 -11.76 5.61
C LEU A 77 22.96 -13.29 5.65
N ALA A 78 21.81 -13.95 5.82
CA ALA A 78 21.77 -15.39 5.91
C ALA A 78 21.95 -16.02 4.52
N PRO A 79 22.86 -17.01 4.35
CA PRO A 79 22.93 -17.77 3.10
C PRO A 79 21.61 -18.50 2.91
N SER A 80 21.06 -18.42 1.69
CA SER A 80 19.77 -19.00 1.32
C SER A 80 19.75 -20.52 1.54
N ALA A 81 19.25 -20.95 2.70
CA ALA A 81 18.77 -22.30 2.91
C ALA A 81 17.26 -22.28 2.63
N GLY A 82 16.84 -23.00 1.59
CA GLY A 82 15.43 -23.18 1.25
C GLY A 82 14.66 -23.92 2.35
N PRO A 83 13.33 -23.96 2.22
CA PRO A 83 12.74 -25.29 2.09
C PRO A 83 11.75 -25.38 0.93
N GLU A 84 11.87 -26.49 0.21
CA GLU A 84 10.80 -27.07 -0.61
C GLU A 84 9.61 -27.43 0.29
N GLY A 85 8.40 -27.13 -0.18
CA GLY A 85 7.16 -27.41 0.53
C GLY A 85 5.95 -26.99 -0.29
N THR A 86 5.58 -27.85 -1.25
CA THR A 86 4.24 -28.03 -1.84
C THR A 86 3.57 -26.85 -2.55
N ALA A 87 3.54 -27.00 -3.88
CA ALA A 87 2.59 -26.47 -4.87
C ALA A 87 1.42 -25.60 -4.35
N THR A 88 1.53 -24.30 -4.59
CA THR A 88 0.46 -23.48 -5.16
C THR A 88 1.16 -22.43 -6.04
N SER A 89 0.70 -22.29 -7.28
CA SER A 89 1.33 -21.50 -8.35
C SER A 89 1.79 -20.11 -7.88
N PRO A 90 3.01 -19.65 -8.21
CA PRO A 90 3.49 -18.34 -7.81
C PRO A 90 2.90 -17.28 -8.75
N SER A 91 1.69 -16.81 -8.44
CA SER A 91 1.31 -15.46 -8.83
C SER A 91 2.03 -14.55 -7.85
N ALA A 92 3.01 -13.78 -8.33
CA ALA A 92 3.84 -12.90 -7.51
C ALA A 92 2.97 -12.06 -6.55
N GLU A 93 2.96 -12.41 -5.27
CA GLU A 93 2.22 -11.71 -4.23
C GLU A 93 2.82 -10.31 -4.05
N VAL A 94 2.23 -9.32 -4.72
CA VAL A 94 2.36 -7.96 -4.24
C VAL A 94 1.46 -7.85 -3.02
N ARG A 95 2.08 -7.60 -1.86
CA ARG A 95 1.39 -7.59 -0.57
C ARG A 95 0.35 -6.49 -0.54
N ALA A 96 -0.87 -6.84 -0.15
CA ALA A 96 -1.90 -5.88 0.13
C ALA A 96 -1.53 -5.05 1.37
N THR A 97 -1.80 -3.75 1.33
CA THR A 97 -1.58 -2.84 2.47
C THR A 97 -2.92 -2.32 2.97
N THR A 98 -3.14 -2.45 4.29
CA THR A 98 -4.38 -2.00 4.93
C THR A 98 -4.15 -0.71 5.72
N TYR A 99 -5.05 0.25 5.53
CA TYR A 99 -5.07 1.54 6.19
C TYR A 99 -6.26 1.61 7.13
N LEU A 100 -6.02 1.97 8.38
CA LEU A 100 -7.10 2.33 9.30
C LEU A 100 -7.62 3.72 8.93
N VAL A 101 -8.93 3.91 8.89
CA VAL A 101 -9.57 5.18 8.56
C VAL A 101 -10.50 5.58 9.70
N ARG A 102 -10.12 6.58 10.48
CA ARG A 102 -10.96 7.14 11.56
C ARG A 102 -11.08 8.66 11.49
N THR A 103 -10.15 9.31 10.80
CA THR A 103 -10.06 10.76 10.67
C THR A 103 -9.84 11.18 9.22
N GLU A 104 -10.08 12.47 8.93
CA GLU A 104 -9.79 13.06 7.60
C GLU A 104 -8.30 12.97 7.22
N ALA A 105 -7.40 12.93 8.22
CA ALA A 105 -5.98 12.72 8.00
C ALA A 105 -5.70 11.29 7.50
N ASP A 106 -6.36 10.29 8.10
CA ASP A 106 -6.25 8.90 7.66
C ASP A 106 -6.81 8.70 6.24
N ALA A 107 -7.95 9.34 5.95
CA ALA A 107 -8.56 9.33 4.62
C ALA A 107 -7.60 9.93 3.57
N SER A 108 -6.96 11.05 3.91
CA SER A 108 -5.97 11.70 3.05
C SER A 108 -4.75 10.81 2.82
N HIS A 109 -4.29 10.09 3.85
CA HIS A 109 -3.18 9.15 3.75
C HIS A 109 -3.53 7.94 2.86
N ALA A 110 -4.68 7.29 3.08
CA ALA A 110 -5.14 6.18 2.26
C ALA A 110 -5.29 6.59 0.78
N ARG A 111 -5.82 7.79 0.52
CA ARG A 111 -5.92 8.37 -0.83
C ARG A 111 -4.55 8.54 -1.49
N LEU A 112 -3.60 9.15 -0.79
CA LEU A 112 -2.26 9.37 -1.32
C LEU A 112 -1.57 8.04 -1.63
N ALA A 113 -1.67 7.07 -0.71
CA ALA A 113 -1.13 5.74 -0.90
C ALA A 113 -1.72 5.04 -2.13
N ALA A 114 -3.05 5.11 -2.32
CA ALA A 114 -3.70 4.52 -3.48
C ALA A 114 -3.26 5.17 -4.80
N ARG A 115 -3.07 6.49 -4.81
CA ARG A 115 -2.52 7.22 -5.97
C ARG A 115 -1.08 6.79 -6.27
N MET A 116 -0.21 6.77 -5.26
CA MET A 116 1.19 6.34 -5.42
C MET A 116 1.31 4.90 -5.89
N LEU A 117 0.43 4.02 -5.40
CA LEU A 117 0.40 2.61 -5.79
C LEU A 117 -0.07 2.42 -7.23
N CYS A 118 -1.07 3.20 -7.66
CA CYS A 118 -1.47 3.25 -9.06
C CYS A 118 -0.30 3.70 -9.96
N GLU A 119 0.41 4.75 -9.60
CA GLU A 119 1.58 5.25 -10.33
C GLU A 119 2.69 4.19 -10.39
N ALA A 120 2.95 3.49 -9.28
CA ALA A 120 3.95 2.43 -9.19
C ALA A 120 3.59 1.20 -10.06
N LEU A 121 2.30 0.95 -10.31
CA LEU A 121 1.82 -0.08 -11.22
C LEU A 121 1.84 0.35 -12.69
N GLY A 122 2.26 1.59 -12.99
CA GLY A 122 2.31 2.14 -14.35
C GLY A 122 1.01 2.83 -14.80
N GLY A 123 0.07 3.06 -13.88
CA GLY A 123 -1.15 3.82 -14.14
C GLY A 123 -0.86 5.28 -14.46
N ARG A 124 -1.71 5.87 -15.30
CA ARG A 124 -1.59 7.25 -15.80
C ARG A 124 -2.49 8.20 -15.00
N GLY A 125 -2.31 9.51 -15.20
CA GLY A 125 -2.97 10.56 -14.42
C GLY A 125 -4.49 10.38 -14.25
N TYR A 126 -5.20 9.96 -15.31
CA TYR A 126 -6.63 9.71 -15.23
C TYR A 126 -6.96 8.49 -14.36
N GLU A 127 -6.28 7.35 -14.54
CA GLU A 127 -6.50 6.12 -13.76
C GLU A 127 -6.19 6.34 -12.28
N CYS A 128 -5.08 7.01 -11.98
CA CYS A 128 -4.70 7.28 -10.60
C CYS A 128 -5.61 8.33 -9.94
N GLN A 129 -6.19 9.24 -10.72
CA GLN A 129 -7.26 10.11 -10.24
C GLN A 129 -8.53 9.31 -9.92
N LYS A 130 -8.95 8.36 -10.78
CA LYS A 130 -10.11 7.49 -10.50
C LYS A 130 -9.95 6.75 -9.17
N VAL A 131 -8.80 6.10 -8.97
CA VAL A 131 -8.46 5.39 -7.72
C VAL A 131 -8.54 6.34 -6.51
N ALA A 132 -7.85 7.48 -6.59
CA ALA A 132 -7.78 8.43 -5.48
C ALA A 132 -9.16 8.99 -5.10
N THR A 133 -9.97 9.33 -6.11
CA THR A 133 -11.34 9.79 -5.91
C THR A 133 -12.19 8.69 -5.25
N ALA A 134 -12.15 7.45 -5.76
CA ALA A 134 -12.93 6.34 -5.19
C ALA A 134 -12.56 6.06 -3.73
N VAL A 135 -11.26 6.01 -3.41
CA VAL A 135 -10.77 5.82 -2.03
C VAL A 135 -11.21 6.96 -1.11
N SER A 136 -11.22 8.20 -1.58
CA SER A 136 -11.69 9.35 -0.80
C SER A 136 -13.16 9.25 -0.45
N GLU A 137 -14.00 8.83 -1.41
CA GLU A 137 -15.43 8.67 -1.18
C GLU A 137 -15.72 7.54 -0.18
N LEU A 138 -15.02 6.40 -0.28
CA LEU A 138 -15.17 5.30 0.67
C LEU A 138 -14.70 5.69 2.07
N ALA A 139 -13.53 6.32 2.19
CA ALA A 139 -13.00 6.78 3.47
C ALA A 139 -13.95 7.77 4.16
N ARG A 140 -14.49 8.73 3.40
CA ARG A 140 -15.47 9.70 3.92
C ARG A 140 -16.75 9.00 4.38
N ASN A 141 -17.23 8.02 3.64
CA ASN A 141 -18.42 7.25 4.03
C ASN A 141 -18.19 6.50 5.35
N GLN A 142 -17.03 5.86 5.51
CA GLN A 142 -16.66 5.18 6.76
C GLN A 142 -16.67 6.14 7.94
N ILE A 143 -16.03 7.30 7.81
CA ILE A 143 -15.97 8.32 8.87
C ILE A 143 -17.37 8.86 9.20
N SER A 144 -18.14 9.21 8.17
CA SER A 144 -19.42 9.94 8.34
C SER A 144 -20.57 9.05 8.81
N TYR A 145 -20.58 7.77 8.43
CA TYR A 145 -21.73 6.88 8.63
C TYR A 145 -21.43 5.66 9.51
N ALA A 146 -20.16 5.30 9.72
CA ALA A 146 -19.77 4.08 10.45
C ALA A 146 -18.79 4.32 11.61
N GLY A 147 -18.34 5.56 11.85
CA GLY A 147 -17.35 5.87 12.88
C GLY A 147 -15.92 5.43 12.52
N GLY A 148 -15.68 5.14 11.24
CA GLY A 148 -14.42 4.66 10.70
C GLY A 148 -14.49 3.25 10.13
N GLY A 149 -13.35 2.75 9.66
CA GLY A 149 -13.22 1.45 9.02
C GLY A 149 -11.79 1.19 8.58
N THR A 150 -11.63 0.29 7.60
CA THR A 150 -10.35 0.00 6.98
C THR A 150 -10.46 0.06 5.46
N ILE A 151 -9.36 0.42 4.81
CA ILE A 151 -9.20 0.35 3.36
C ILE A 151 -7.96 -0.48 3.05
N GLN A 152 -8.15 -1.59 2.35
CA GLN A 152 -7.07 -2.43 1.85
C GLN A 152 -6.82 -2.13 0.37
N LEU A 153 -5.54 -1.95 0.03
CA LEU A 153 -5.07 -1.75 -1.34
C LEU A 153 -4.25 -2.98 -1.75
N ALA A 154 -4.73 -3.72 -2.74
CA ALA A 154 -4.13 -4.96 -3.22
C ALA A 154 -3.72 -4.82 -4.69
N PRO A 155 -2.42 -4.60 -4.98
CA PRO A 155 -1.91 -4.54 -6.34
C PRO A 155 -1.91 -5.93 -6.97
N GLN A 156 -2.13 -5.99 -8.28
CA GLN A 156 -1.92 -7.20 -9.05
C GLN A 156 -1.22 -6.82 -10.35
N LEU A 157 -0.11 -7.47 -10.70
CA LEU A 157 0.60 -7.22 -11.97
C LEU A 157 0.24 -8.21 -13.08
N ALA A 158 -0.17 -9.43 -12.74
CA ALA A 158 -0.45 -10.50 -13.68
C ALA A 158 -1.73 -11.27 -13.26
N PRO A 159 -2.51 -11.79 -14.22
CA PRO A 159 -2.32 -11.70 -15.68
C PRO A 159 -2.63 -10.31 -16.25
N LYS A 160 -3.28 -9.45 -15.48
CA LYS A 160 -3.59 -8.06 -15.84
C LYS A 160 -3.21 -7.14 -14.69
N ARG A 161 -2.63 -5.98 -15.02
CA ARG A 161 -2.34 -4.94 -14.04
C ARG A 161 -3.64 -4.33 -13.54
N LEU A 162 -3.86 -4.41 -12.24
CA LEU A 162 -5.01 -3.79 -11.60
C LEU A 162 -4.67 -3.42 -10.16
N LEU A 163 -5.48 -2.52 -9.62
CA LEU A 163 -5.56 -2.26 -8.20
C LEU A 163 -6.93 -2.68 -7.69
N ARG A 164 -6.94 -3.67 -6.78
CA ARG A 164 -8.12 -4.02 -6.01
C ARG A 164 -8.15 -3.20 -4.73
N VAL A 165 -9.33 -2.68 -4.39
CA VAL A 165 -9.57 -1.93 -3.16
C VAL A 165 -10.74 -2.56 -2.43
N SER A 166 -10.54 -2.87 -1.15
CA SER A 166 -11.59 -3.34 -0.24
C SER A 166 -11.73 -2.35 0.90
N ALA A 167 -12.91 -1.75 1.05
CA ALA A 167 -13.25 -0.92 2.19
C ALA A 167 -14.24 -1.66 3.08
N GLU A 168 -13.91 -1.81 4.36
CA GLU A 168 -14.75 -2.50 5.34
C GLU A 168 -14.98 -1.62 6.57
N ASP A 169 -16.23 -1.52 7.00
CA ASP A 169 -16.64 -0.88 8.25
C ASP A 169 -17.58 -1.76 9.06
N SER A 170 -17.79 -1.41 10.32
CA SER A 170 -18.71 -2.08 11.25
C SER A 170 -19.91 -1.20 11.62
N GLY A 171 -20.32 -0.30 10.72
CA GLY A 171 -21.45 0.60 10.94
C GLY A 171 -22.81 -0.10 10.88
N GLN A 172 -23.88 0.70 10.85
CA GLN A 172 -25.27 0.21 10.75
C GLN A 172 -25.65 -0.37 9.37
N GLY A 173 -24.73 -0.33 8.40
CA GLY A 173 -24.99 -0.66 7.01
C GLY A 173 -25.68 0.47 6.25
N ILE A 174 -25.98 0.21 4.98
CA ILE A 174 -26.64 1.14 4.05
C ILE A 174 -28.09 0.69 3.87
N PRO A 175 -29.08 1.45 4.38
CA PRO A 175 -30.49 1.16 4.12
C PRO A 175 -30.80 1.41 2.64
N ASP A 176 -31.67 0.57 2.06
CA ASP A 176 -32.11 0.64 0.66
C ASP A 176 -30.96 0.84 -0.33
N LEU A 177 -29.98 -0.07 -0.31
CA LEU A 177 -28.79 -0.03 -1.18
C LEU A 177 -29.13 0.19 -2.66
N GLU A 178 -30.18 -0.46 -3.17
CA GLU A 178 -30.62 -0.27 -4.57
C GLU A 178 -30.96 1.18 -4.88
N ARG A 179 -31.61 1.88 -3.95
CA ARG A 179 -31.95 3.30 -4.10
C ARG A 179 -30.69 4.15 -4.16
N VAL A 180 -29.69 3.87 -3.32
CA VAL A 180 -28.38 4.55 -3.36
C VAL A 180 -27.67 4.32 -4.70
N LEU A 181 -27.65 3.08 -5.18
CA LEU A 181 -27.01 2.72 -6.46
C LEU A 181 -27.81 3.14 -7.70
N SER A 182 -29.10 3.47 -7.56
CA SER A 182 -29.91 4.04 -8.65
C SER A 182 -29.70 5.55 -8.84
N GLY A 183 -29.03 6.23 -7.90
CA GLY A 183 -28.80 7.68 -7.95
C GLY A 183 -30.00 8.55 -7.56
N THR A 184 -31.11 7.93 -7.16
CA THR A 184 -32.29 8.65 -6.63
C THR A 184 -32.09 9.14 -5.19
N TYR A 185 -31.02 8.71 -4.52
CA TYR A 185 -30.59 9.20 -3.23
C TYR A 185 -29.58 10.35 -3.39
N LYS A 186 -29.86 11.49 -2.76
CA LYS A 186 -28.90 12.61 -2.62
C LYS A 186 -28.34 12.62 -1.20
N SER A 187 -27.02 12.56 -1.06
CA SER A 187 -26.39 12.70 0.25
C SER A 187 -26.62 14.10 0.81
N LYS A 188 -26.65 14.23 2.14
CA LYS A 188 -26.87 15.52 2.83
C LYS A 188 -25.80 16.57 2.55
N THR A 189 -24.60 16.15 2.12
CA THR A 189 -23.46 17.05 1.90
C THR A 189 -23.29 17.48 0.44
N GLY A 190 -23.95 16.82 -0.52
CA GLY A 190 -24.01 17.26 -1.94
C GLY A 190 -22.68 17.38 -2.71
N MET A 191 -21.54 17.12 -2.07
CA MET A 191 -20.19 17.44 -2.59
C MET A 191 -19.40 16.24 -3.14
N GLY A 192 -20.01 15.06 -3.28
CA GLY A 192 -19.29 13.82 -3.62
C GLY A 192 -20.06 12.90 -4.57
N LEU A 193 -19.29 12.22 -5.42
CA LEU A 193 -19.73 11.14 -6.32
C LEU A 193 -20.46 10.01 -5.56
N GLY A 194 -20.19 9.86 -4.26
CA GLY A 194 -20.83 8.87 -3.39
C GLY A 194 -20.53 7.44 -3.83
N LEU A 195 -21.24 6.48 -3.24
CA LEU A 195 -21.07 5.05 -3.57
C LEU A 195 -21.39 4.75 -5.05
N LEU A 196 -22.36 5.46 -5.63
CA LEU A 196 -22.68 5.35 -7.05
C LEU A 196 -21.50 5.78 -7.94
N GLY A 197 -20.83 6.88 -7.63
CA GLY A 197 -19.69 7.31 -8.42
C GLY A 197 -18.47 6.42 -8.24
N VAL A 198 -18.28 5.78 -7.07
CA VAL A 198 -17.29 4.69 -6.93
C VAL A 198 -17.61 3.55 -7.91
N LYS A 199 -18.87 3.13 -7.99
CA LYS A 199 -19.33 2.12 -8.95
C LYS A 199 -19.13 2.54 -10.41
N GLN A 200 -19.33 3.81 -10.74
CA GLN A 200 -19.13 4.33 -12.10
C GLN A 200 -17.66 4.43 -12.52
N LEU A 201 -16.75 4.64 -11.56
CA LEU A 201 -15.31 4.74 -11.84
C LEU A 201 -14.67 3.36 -12.03
N ALA A 202 -15.19 2.34 -11.35
CA ALA A 202 -14.62 1.00 -11.26
C ALA A 202 -14.92 0.11 -12.47
N ASP A 203 -13.99 -0.79 -12.79
CA ASP A 203 -14.18 -1.83 -13.80
C ASP A 203 -14.96 -3.03 -13.25
N ARG A 204 -14.79 -3.31 -11.94
CA ARG A 204 -15.62 -4.24 -11.18
C ARG A 204 -15.97 -3.62 -9.83
N PHE A 205 -17.18 -3.88 -9.36
CA PHE A 205 -17.70 -3.33 -8.12
C PHE A 205 -18.65 -4.34 -7.47
N ASP A 206 -18.43 -4.63 -6.19
CA ASP A 206 -19.32 -5.41 -5.34
C ASP A 206 -19.52 -4.67 -4.02
N VAL A 207 -20.71 -4.81 -3.44
CA VAL A 207 -21.02 -4.22 -2.14
C VAL A 207 -21.91 -5.16 -1.34
N ARG A 208 -21.48 -5.45 -0.12
CA ARG A 208 -22.22 -6.23 0.87
C ARG A 208 -22.48 -5.33 2.06
N THR A 209 -23.73 -5.21 2.48
CA THR A 209 -24.10 -4.31 3.57
C THR A 209 -25.21 -4.89 4.43
N GLY A 210 -25.17 -4.61 5.72
CA GLY A 210 -26.19 -5.06 6.67
C GLY A 210 -25.90 -4.57 8.10
N PRO A 211 -26.61 -5.11 9.11
CA PRO A 211 -26.47 -4.65 10.50
C PRO A 211 -25.08 -4.82 11.13
N LYS A 212 -24.19 -5.57 10.47
CA LYS A 212 -22.80 -5.80 10.92
C LYS A 212 -21.79 -4.89 10.23
N GLY A 213 -22.24 -3.99 9.35
CA GLY A 213 -21.37 -3.08 8.61
C GLY A 213 -21.51 -3.17 7.10
N THR A 214 -20.59 -2.52 6.41
CA THR A 214 -20.52 -2.49 4.95
C THR A 214 -19.14 -2.90 4.47
N GLN A 215 -19.09 -3.75 3.46
CA GLN A 215 -17.90 -4.05 2.68
C GLN A 215 -18.14 -3.63 1.23
N VAL A 216 -17.22 -2.83 0.69
CA VAL A 216 -17.20 -2.40 -0.71
C VAL A 216 -15.90 -2.88 -1.34
N ASP A 217 -16.01 -3.71 -2.36
CA ASP A 217 -14.89 -4.22 -3.13
C ASP A 217 -14.95 -3.61 -4.53
N PHE A 218 -13.84 -3.05 -5.02
CA PHE A 218 -13.76 -2.61 -6.42
C PHE A 218 -12.39 -2.89 -7.03
N GLU A 219 -12.37 -3.02 -8.36
CA GLU A 219 -11.16 -3.19 -9.15
C GLU A 219 -11.04 -2.06 -10.19
N LEU A 220 -9.82 -1.55 -10.35
CA LEU A 220 -9.45 -0.62 -11.41
C LEU A 220 -8.30 -1.20 -12.22
N TRP A 221 -8.49 -1.27 -13.53
CA TRP A 221 -7.48 -1.71 -14.49
C TRP A 221 -6.52 -0.57 -14.86
N LEU A 222 -5.25 -0.92 -15.04
CA LEU A 222 -4.11 -0.03 -15.31
C LEU A 222 -3.28 -0.48 -16.52
#